data_AF-A0A4R9XRM3-F1
#
_entry.id   AF-A0A4R9XRM3-F1
#
_cell.length_a   1.000
_cell.length_b   1.000
_cell.length_c   1.000
_cell.angle_alpha   90.00
_cell.angle_beta   90.00
_cell.angle_gamma   90.00
#
_symmetry.space_group_name_H-M   'P 1'
#
loop_
_entity.id
_entity.type
_entity.pdbx_description
1 polymer ?
#
loop_
_entity_poly.entity_id
_entity_poly.type
_entity_poly.pdbx_seq_one_letter_code
_entity_poly.pdbx_strand_id
1 'polypeptide(L)'
;MSLYIRDDEVDALARQLQSAIKAPTKTEAVRIALKRELERTYAVLPLRERIKRFQDAASALGPDNPTFDMKKFTDEGWGDI
;
A
#
# COMPACT_ATOMS: atom_id res chain seq x y z
N MET A 1 -10.34 0.47 18.59
CA MET A 1 -11.66 -0.09 18.20
C MET A 1 -11.59 -1.62 18.29
N SER A 2 -12.58 -2.27 18.88
CA SER A 2 -12.62 -3.74 19.05
C SER A 2 -13.19 -4.41 17.79
N LEU A 3 -12.50 -5.42 17.25
CA LEU A 3 -13.01 -6.23 16.14
C LEU A 3 -13.93 -7.32 16.72
N TYR A 4 -15.23 -7.25 16.40
CA TYR A 4 -16.20 -8.28 16.76
C TYR A 4 -16.30 -9.32 15.65
N ILE A 5 -15.99 -10.57 16.00
CA ILE A 5 -16.08 -11.73 15.11
C ILE A 5 -17.17 -12.63 15.70
N ARG A 6 -18.20 -12.93 14.92
CA ARG A 6 -19.35 -13.76 15.36
C ARG A 6 -19.08 -15.25 15.20
N ASP A 7 -18.21 -15.60 14.28
CA ASP A 7 -17.87 -16.98 13.97
C ASP A 7 -16.75 -17.45 14.92
N ASP A 8 -17.02 -18.53 15.65
CA ASP A 8 -16.10 -19.05 16.67
C ASP A 8 -14.80 -19.58 16.08
N GLU A 9 -14.84 -20.15 14.87
CA GLU A 9 -13.66 -20.64 14.17
C GLU A 9 -12.77 -19.47 13.75
N VAL A 10 -13.37 -18.40 13.21
CA VAL A 10 -12.63 -17.19 12.83
C VAL A 10 -12.05 -16.47 14.06
N ASP A 11 -12.76 -16.45 15.20
CA ASP A 11 -12.23 -15.87 16.44
C ASP A 11 -11.02 -16.67 16.95
N ALA A 12 -11.09 -18.00 16.91
CA ALA A 12 -9.98 -18.87 17.28
C ALA A 12 -8.76 -18.63 16.40
N LEU A 13 -8.93 -18.54 15.08
CA LEU A 13 -7.85 -18.22 14.14
C LEU A 13 -7.23 -16.84 14.42
N ALA A 14 -8.05 -15.83 14.69
CA ALA A 14 -7.57 -14.49 15.00
C ALA A 14 -6.75 -14.45 16.31
N ARG A 15 -7.15 -15.23 17.32
CA ARG A 15 -6.38 -15.39 18.58
C ARG A 15 -5.07 -16.14 18.34
N GLN A 16 -5.09 -17.24 17.60
CA GLN A 16 -3.89 -17.99 17.26
C GLN A 16 -2.89 -17.10 16.51
N LEU A 17 -3.38 -16.32 15.53
CA LEU A 17 -2.55 -15.38 14.80
C LEU A 17 -1.98 -14.31 15.72
N GLN A 18 -2.80 -13.72 16.59
CA GLN A 18 -2.35 -12.72 17.58
C GLN A 18 -1.17 -13.27 18.40
N SER A 19 -1.29 -14.49 18.93
CA SER A 19 -0.24 -15.15 19.68
C SER A 19 0.99 -15.43 18.82
N ALA A 20 0.81 -15.94 17.59
CA ALA A 20 1.90 -16.30 16.70
C ALA A 20 2.77 -15.10 16.30
N ILE A 21 2.16 -13.95 16.01
CA ILE A 21 2.90 -12.73 15.61
C ILE A 21 3.14 -11.77 16.78
N LYS A 22 2.75 -12.16 18.00
CA LYS A 22 2.84 -11.36 19.24
C LYS A 22 2.20 -9.97 19.09
N ALA A 23 1.07 -9.89 18.38
CA ALA A 23 0.36 -8.64 18.22
C ALA A 23 -0.30 -8.20 19.54
N PRO A 24 -0.30 -6.90 19.85
CA PRO A 24 -0.84 -6.39 21.11
C PRO A 24 -2.36 -6.60 21.23
N THR A 25 -3.08 -6.64 20.10
CA THR A 25 -4.51 -6.91 20.08
C THR A 25 -4.90 -7.83 18.92
N LYS A 26 -6.04 -8.53 19.06
CA LYS A 26 -6.64 -9.33 17.98
C LYS A 26 -6.92 -8.48 16.73
N THR A 27 -7.40 -7.25 16.91
CA THR A 27 -7.63 -6.30 15.81
C THR A 27 -6.34 -6.01 15.04
N GLU A 28 -5.24 -5.76 15.76
CA GLU A 28 -3.94 -5.52 15.15
C GLU A 28 -3.43 -6.76 14.41
N ALA A 29 -3.63 -7.95 14.97
CA ALA A 29 -3.27 -9.20 14.32
C ALA A 29 -3.98 -9.38 12.97
N VAL A 30 -5.30 -9.21 12.97
CA VAL A 30 -6.12 -9.33 11.75
C VAL A 30 -5.77 -8.25 10.73
N ARG A 31 -5.54 -7.00 11.18
CA ARG A 31 -5.11 -5.90 10.30
C ARG A 31 -3.80 -6.23 9.57
N ILE A 32 -2.82 -6.78 10.28
CA ILE A 32 -1.54 -7.20 9.70
C ILE A 32 -1.75 -8.36 8.71
N ALA A 33 -2.58 -9.34 9.05
CA ALA A 33 -2.91 -10.47 8.17
C ALA A 33 -3.49 -9.98 6.83
N LEU A 34 -4.52 -9.13 6.89
CA LEU A 34 -5.20 -8.60 5.72
C LEU A 34 -4.25 -7.76 4.85
N LYS A 35 -3.40 -6.93 5.47
CA LYS A 35 -2.39 -6.16 4.72
C LYS A 35 -1.43 -7.07 3.96
N ARG A 36 -0.87 -8.09 4.63
CA ARG A 36 0.05 -9.04 4.00
C ARG A 36 -0.62 -9.80 2.86
N GLU A 37 -1.87 -10.20 3.03
CA GLU A 37 -2.61 -10.93 2.00
C GLU A 37 -2.93 -10.04 0.80
N LEU A 38 -3.31 -8.79 1.04
CA LEU A 38 -3.46 -7.79 -0.02
C LEU A 38 -2.14 -7.54 -0.75
N GLU A 39 -1.03 -7.40 -0.02
CA GLU A 39 0.30 -7.23 -0.61
C GLU A 39 0.71 -8.44 -1.45
N ARG A 40 0.46 -9.67 -0.99
CA ARG A 40 0.70 -10.89 -1.77
C ARG A 40 -0.17 -10.94 -3.02
N THR A 41 -1.44 -10.62 -2.89
CA THR A 41 -2.38 -10.56 -4.01
C THR A 41 -1.93 -9.52 -5.04
N TYR A 42 -1.52 -8.33 -4.58
CA TYR A 42 -0.99 -7.27 -5.43
C TYR A 42 0.40 -7.57 -6.02
N ALA A 43 1.22 -8.37 -5.33
CA ALA A 43 2.49 -8.85 -5.86
C ALA A 43 2.29 -9.89 -6.97
N VAL A 44 1.21 -10.66 -6.91
CA VAL A 44 0.78 -11.62 -7.94
C VAL A 44 0.13 -10.93 -9.14
N LEU A 45 -0.35 -9.69 -8.99
CA LEU A 45 -0.87 -8.94 -10.14
C LEU A 45 0.21 -8.81 -11.22
N PRO A 46 -0.13 -9.10 -12.49
CA PRO A 46 0.76 -8.88 -13.61
C PRO A 46 1.36 -7.48 -13.57
N LEU A 47 2.63 -7.35 -13.94
CA LEU A 47 3.36 -6.08 -13.93
C LEU A 47 2.55 -4.93 -14.57
N ARG A 48 1.78 -5.24 -15.61
CA ARG A 48 0.88 -4.31 -16.29
C ARG A 48 -0.13 -3.66 -15.34
N GLU A 49 -0.79 -4.44 -14.48
CA GLU A 49 -1.80 -3.92 -13.54
C GLU A 49 -1.16 -3.11 -12.41
N ARG A 50 0.03 -3.53 -11.97
CA ARG A 50 0.83 -2.78 -10.98
C ARG A 50 1.25 -1.41 -11.52
N ILE A 51 1.71 -1.34 -12.77
CA ILE A 51 2.11 -0.10 -13.43
C ILE A 51 0.88 0.79 -13.72
N LYS A 52 -0.24 0.19 -14.12
CA LYS A 52 -1.46 0.93 -14.46
C LYS A 52 -1.94 1.84 -13.33
N ARG A 53 -1.90 1.38 -12.07
CA ARG A 53 -2.23 2.22 -10.90
C ARG A 53 -1.43 3.53 -10.87
N PHE A 54 -0.13 3.47 -11.16
CA PHE A 54 0.74 4.64 -11.14
C PHE A 54 0.52 5.51 -12.38
N GLN A 55 0.27 4.91 -13.53
CA GLN A 55 -0.10 5.63 -14.75
C GLN A 55 -1.42 6.38 -14.61
N ASP A 56 -2.43 5.76 -13.99
CA ASP A 56 -3.72 6.38 -13.71
C ASP A 56 -3.55 7.56 -12.73
N ALA A 57 -2.74 7.38 -11.68
CA ALA A 57 -2.42 8.45 -10.74
C ALA A 57 -1.65 9.62 -11.40
N ALA A 58 -0.70 9.33 -12.29
CA ALA A 58 0.03 10.34 -13.05
C ALA A 58 -0.90 11.07 -14.03
N SER A 59 -1.78 10.34 -14.72
CA SER A 59 -2.76 10.92 -15.66
C SER A 59 -3.76 11.84 -14.94
N ALA A 60 -4.10 11.55 -13.68
CA ALA A 60 -4.97 12.38 -12.86
C ALA A 60 -4.35 13.73 -12.46
N LEU A 61 -3.02 13.87 -12.54
CA LEU A 61 -2.33 15.15 -12.25
C LEU A 61 -2.55 16.20 -13.34
N GLY A 62 -3.09 15.78 -14.49
CA GLY A 62 -3.34 16.64 -15.64
C GLY A 62 -2.27 16.50 -16.72
N PRO A 63 -2.45 17.19 -17.86
CA PRO A 63 -1.55 17.08 -19.00
C PRO A 63 -0.17 17.65 -18.69
N ASP A 64 0.84 17.03 -19.29
CA ASP A 64 2.22 17.49 -19.23
C ASP A 64 2.33 18.93 -19.74
N ASN A 65 3.08 19.78 -19.04
CA ASN A 65 3.33 21.15 -19.48
C ASN A 65 4.35 21.13 -20.66
N PRO A 66 3.94 21.44 -21.90
CA PRO A 66 4.81 21.31 -23.08
C PRO A 66 5.98 22.29 -23.09
N THR A 67 5.88 23.37 -22.31
CA THR A 67 6.92 24.41 -22.22
C THR A 67 7.75 24.27 -20.95
N PHE A 68 7.63 23.17 -20.22
CA PHE A 68 8.43 22.94 -19.02
C PHE A 68 9.89 22.64 -19.40
N ASP A 69 10.79 23.56 -19.06
CA ASP A 69 12.23 23.39 -19.25
C ASP A 69 12.83 22.58 -18.09
N MET A 70 12.93 21.27 -18.30
CA MET A 70 13.52 20.34 -17.33
C MET A 70 14.97 20.69 -17.01
N LYS A 71 15.74 21.20 -17.98
CA LYS A 71 17.16 21.54 -17.79
C LYS A 71 17.28 22.73 -16.85
N LYS A 72 16.55 23.81 -17.13
CA LYS A 72 16.54 25.01 -16.27
C LYS A 72 16.08 24.68 -14.84
N PHE A 73 15.01 23.90 -14.69
CA PHE A 73 14.53 23.47 -13.37
C PHE A 73 15.58 22.67 -12.59
N THR A 74 16.30 21.78 -13.26
CA THR A 74 17.36 20.98 -12.62
C THR A 74 18.56 21.85 -12.28
N ASP A 75 19.01 22.72 -13.18
CA ASP A 75 20.15 23.62 -12.94
C ASP A 75 19.87 24.57 -11.75
N GLU A 76 18.65 25.08 -11.61
CA GLU A 76 18.24 25.91 -10.47
C GLU A 76 18.18 25.14 -9.15
N GLY A 77 17.82 23.85 -9.18
CA GLY A 77 17.72 23.00 -7.98
C GLY A 77 19.06 22.44 -7.48
N TRP A 78 20.07 22.38 -8.35
CA TRP A 78 21.39 21.80 -8.05
C TRP A 78 22.55 22.80 -8.15
N GLY A 79 22.31 24.02 -8.66
CA GLY A 79 23.35 25.01 -8.99
C GLY A 79 24.00 25.76 -7.82
N ASP A 80 23.54 25.53 -6.58
CA ASP A 80 24.10 26.12 -5.36
C ASP A 80 24.89 25.12 -4.48
N ILE A 81 25.37 24.00 -5.05
CA ILE A 81 26.30 23.07 -4.38
C ILE A 81 27.65 23.06 -5.08
#